data_AF-A0A916MN86-F1
#
_entry.id   AF-A0A916MN86-F1
#
_cell.length_a   1.000
_cell.length_b   1.000
_cell.length_c   1.000
_cell.angle_alpha   90.00
_cell.angle_beta   90.00
_cell.angle_gamma   90.00
#
_symmetry.space_group_name_H-M   'P 1'
#
loop_
_entity.id
_entity.type
_entity.pdbx_description
1 polymer ?
#
loop_
_entity_poly.entity_id
_entity_poly.type
_entity_poly.pdbx_seq_one_letter_code
_entity_poly.pdbx_strand_id
1 'polypeptide(L)'
;MITRNPVLWQELLYQTRNTPRVQRLELLIALLLAGGIVGGASVLLQNGRTSGGLASQFMLIALWSFSAVVMIRSIVAGANAISREHVGQTWDALVLTGISARRIMLGKWLASMRRVMGWGVALAAVRLFTLPLFMYAMTQTYVWFSFRRNNPISYEENFTTIGWVPWSTGLGVLVAIIMPFVEIAACTALGVAASALTKRAPSAAVLAGLVRFIPIALTLHAGFVRYNNRAPMYRWWRFPSFSVADSGTVLMMRMVQPEMEWTRGQHVWALTNLTGPIALLFSFLLVSLIITLIIVKRRGALPHQQRSEAEVQPRRLKRFFIPLMGAGTQESVSNSG
;
A
#
# COMPACT_ATOMS: atom_id res chain seq x y z
N MET A 1 19.42 -7.67 -14.39
CA MET A 1 19.67 -7.45 -12.94
C MET A 1 18.91 -8.42 -12.03
N ILE A 2 17.67 -8.80 -12.34
CA ILE A 2 16.83 -9.74 -11.54
C ILE A 2 17.51 -11.09 -11.32
N THR A 3 18.27 -11.59 -12.30
CA THR A 3 18.97 -12.88 -12.23
C THR A 3 20.18 -12.91 -11.30
N ARG A 4 20.67 -11.76 -10.81
CA ARG A 4 21.87 -11.70 -9.97
C ARG A 4 21.60 -11.73 -8.46
N ASN A 5 20.32 -11.68 -8.04
CA ASN A 5 19.97 -11.74 -6.63
C ASN A 5 19.35 -13.11 -6.27
N PRO A 6 20.11 -14.03 -5.63
CA PRO A 6 19.63 -15.37 -5.31
C PRO A 6 18.43 -15.35 -4.36
N VAL A 7 18.37 -14.37 -3.44
CA VAL A 7 17.26 -14.21 -2.48
C VAL A 7 15.95 -13.90 -3.21
N LEU A 8 16.00 -12.98 -4.19
CA LEU A 8 14.83 -12.64 -4.99
C LEU A 8 14.32 -13.86 -5.78
N TRP A 9 15.25 -14.60 -6.39
CA TRP A 9 14.89 -15.79 -7.17
C TRP A 9 14.23 -16.87 -6.31
N GLN A 10 14.79 -17.16 -5.14
CA GLN A 10 14.24 -18.12 -4.18
C GLN A 10 12.82 -17.73 -3.74
N GLU A 11 12.61 -16.46 -3.39
CA GLU A 11 11.28 -15.95 -2.99
C GLU A 11 10.26 -16.06 -4.13
N LEU A 12 10.65 -15.76 -5.37
CA LEU A 12 9.75 -15.90 -6.52
C LEU A 12 9.40 -17.35 -6.81
N LEU A 13 10.36 -18.27 -6.70
CA LEU A 13 10.09 -19.70 -6.82
C LEU A 13 9.17 -20.21 -5.71
N TYR A 14 9.37 -19.75 -4.48
CA TYR A 14 8.50 -20.09 -3.36
C TYR A 14 7.07 -19.58 -3.59
N GLN A 15 6.91 -18.33 -4.03
CA GLN A 15 5.61 -17.76 -4.35
C GLN A 15 4.90 -18.52 -5.49
N THR A 16 5.60 -18.80 -6.59
CA THR A 16 5.03 -19.50 -7.75
C THR A 16 4.56 -20.92 -7.41
N ARG A 17 5.29 -21.63 -6.55
CA ARG A 17 4.90 -22.97 -6.08
C ARG A 17 3.68 -22.95 -5.15
N ASN A 18 3.64 -22.01 -4.20
CA ASN A 18 2.65 -22.05 -3.12
C ASN A 18 1.38 -21.23 -3.38
N THR A 19 1.34 -20.37 -4.41
CA THR A 19 0.23 -19.43 -4.58
C THR A 19 -0.50 -19.39 -5.93
N PRO A 20 -0.41 -20.37 -6.85
CA PRO A 20 -0.99 -20.22 -8.20
C PRO A 20 -2.52 -20.05 -8.19
N ARG A 21 -3.25 -20.79 -7.33
CA ARG A 21 -4.72 -20.66 -7.24
C ARG A 21 -5.15 -19.38 -6.53
N VAL A 22 -4.49 -19.04 -5.42
CA VAL A 22 -4.83 -17.84 -4.62
C VAL A 22 -4.53 -16.57 -5.40
N GLN A 23 -3.41 -16.49 -6.12
CA GLN A 23 -3.10 -15.32 -6.95
C GLN A 23 -4.11 -15.11 -8.08
N ARG A 24 -4.56 -16.19 -8.73
CA ARG A 24 -5.62 -16.11 -9.77
C ARG A 24 -6.94 -15.63 -9.17
N LEU A 25 -7.33 -16.18 -8.02
CA LEU A 25 -8.55 -15.76 -7.32
C LEU A 25 -8.46 -14.30 -6.87
N GLU A 26 -7.32 -13.86 -6.33
CA GLU A 26 -7.11 -12.47 -5.93
C GLU A 26 -7.20 -11.50 -7.11
N LEU A 27 -6.60 -11.86 -8.26
CA LEU A 27 -6.72 -11.06 -9.48
C LEU A 27 -8.17 -11.00 -9.95
N LEU A 28 -8.88 -12.13 -9.93
CA LEU A 28 -10.30 -12.20 -10.30
C LEU A 28 -11.14 -11.30 -9.37
N ILE A 29 -10.92 -11.36 -8.06
CA ILE A 29 -11.59 -10.48 -7.09
C ILE A 29 -11.28 -9.01 -7.40
N ALA A 30 -10.01 -8.68 -7.66
CA ALA A 30 -9.61 -7.32 -8.02
C ALA A 30 -10.32 -6.83 -9.29
N LEU A 31 -10.43 -7.68 -10.32
CA LEU A 31 -11.14 -7.39 -11.56
C LEU A 31 -12.65 -7.28 -11.38
N LEU A 32 -13.26 -8.11 -10.53
CA LEU A 32 -14.68 -8.02 -10.20
C LEU A 32 -15.00 -6.73 -9.44
N LEU A 33 -14.17 -6.36 -8.46
CA LEU A 33 -14.30 -5.09 -7.75
C LEU A 33 -14.13 -3.91 -8.71
N ALA A 34 -13.10 -3.95 -9.57
CA ALA A 34 -12.88 -2.96 -10.61
C ALA A 34 -14.10 -2.82 -11.54
N GLY A 35 -14.62 -3.94 -12.03
CA GLY A 35 -15.80 -4.00 -12.88
C GLY A 35 -17.05 -3.48 -12.19
N GLY A 36 -17.24 -3.77 -10.90
CA GLY A 36 -18.34 -3.25 -10.09
C GLY A 36 -18.28 -1.72 -9.93
N ILE A 37 -17.09 -1.15 -9.78
CA ILE A 37 -16.90 0.32 -9.70
C ILE A 37 -17.27 0.97 -11.03
N VAL A 38 -16.70 0.47 -12.14
CA VAL A 38 -16.93 1.03 -13.48
C VAL A 38 -18.39 0.83 -13.90
N GLY A 39 -18.95 -0.36 -13.68
CA GLY A 39 -20.34 -0.70 -13.99
C GLY A 39 -21.34 0.10 -13.15
N GLY A 40 -21.12 0.18 -11.83
CA GLY A 40 -21.98 0.97 -10.93
C GLY A 40 -21.99 2.45 -11.30
N ALA A 41 -20.82 3.03 -11.61
CA ALA A 41 -20.73 4.41 -12.07
C ALA A 41 -21.48 4.62 -13.41
N SER A 42 -21.33 3.68 -14.34
CA SER A 42 -22.00 3.73 -15.65
C SER A 42 -23.52 3.67 -15.53
N VAL A 43 -24.05 2.80 -14.66
CA VAL A 43 -25.49 2.70 -14.38
C VAL A 43 -26.02 3.99 -13.75
N LEU A 44 -25.28 4.57 -12.80
CA LEU A 44 -25.68 5.85 -12.20
C LEU A 44 -25.77 6.96 -13.26
N LEU A 45 -24.85 6.99 -14.22
CA LEU A 45 -24.83 7.97 -15.31
C LEU A 45 -26.01 7.83 -16.29
N GLN A 46 -26.61 6.64 -16.42
CA GLN A 46 -27.76 6.41 -17.30
C GLN A 46 -29.07 7.02 -16.74
N ASN A 47 -29.19 7.16 -15.42
CA ASN A 47 -30.42 7.59 -14.74
C ASN A 47 -30.72 9.11 -14.85
N GLY A 48 -30.12 9.82 -15.80
CA GLY A 48 -30.54 11.17 -16.21
C GLY A 48 -30.06 12.33 -15.33
N ARG A 49 -30.73 13.48 -15.49
CA ARG A 49 -30.24 14.85 -15.23
C ARG A 49 -29.66 15.16 -13.84
N THR A 50 -29.96 14.39 -12.80
CA THR A 50 -29.49 14.65 -11.41
C THR A 50 -28.41 13.69 -10.92
N SER A 51 -28.07 12.65 -11.69
CA SER A 51 -27.23 11.56 -11.20
C SER A 51 -25.72 11.82 -11.31
N GLY A 52 -25.28 12.80 -12.11
CA GLY A 52 -23.85 13.12 -12.27
C GLY A 52 -23.13 13.37 -10.94
N GLY A 53 -23.78 14.09 -10.01
CA GLY A 53 -23.22 14.36 -8.69
C GLY A 53 -23.18 13.13 -7.77
N LEU A 54 -24.09 12.19 -7.95
CA LEU A 54 -24.09 10.91 -7.22
C LEU A 54 -23.05 9.95 -7.82
N ALA A 55 -22.95 9.89 -9.14
CA ALA A 55 -21.96 9.08 -9.85
C ALA A 55 -20.53 9.53 -9.49
N SER A 56 -20.25 10.83 -9.45
CA SER A 56 -18.94 11.34 -9.05
C SER A 56 -18.60 10.98 -7.59
N GLN A 57 -19.56 11.08 -6.68
CA GLN A 57 -19.38 10.69 -5.28
C GLN A 57 -19.12 9.20 -5.13
N PHE A 58 -19.92 8.37 -5.81
CA PHE A 58 -19.74 6.93 -5.83
C PHE A 58 -18.34 6.56 -6.34
N MET A 59 -17.92 7.12 -7.48
CA MET A 59 -16.58 6.86 -8.04
C MET A 59 -15.47 7.25 -7.07
N LEU A 60 -15.55 8.41 -6.42
CA LEU A 60 -14.53 8.86 -5.46
C LEU A 60 -14.44 7.92 -4.25
N ILE A 61 -15.57 7.56 -3.64
CA ILE A 61 -15.62 6.68 -2.46
C ILE A 61 -15.14 5.28 -2.84
N ALA A 62 -15.60 4.76 -3.97
CA ALA A 62 -15.27 3.42 -4.41
C ALA A 62 -13.78 3.30 -4.80
N LEU A 63 -13.24 4.32 -5.49
CA LEU A 63 -11.82 4.37 -5.83
C LEU A 63 -10.93 4.51 -4.58
N TRP A 64 -11.33 5.36 -3.63
CA TRP A 64 -10.62 5.49 -2.35
C TRP A 64 -10.61 4.16 -1.59
N SER A 65 -11.76 3.49 -1.51
CA SER A 65 -11.91 2.19 -0.83
C SER A 65 -11.03 1.12 -1.49
N PHE A 66 -11.04 1.07 -2.83
CA PHE A 66 -10.18 0.14 -3.57
C PHE A 66 -8.70 0.43 -3.34
N SER A 67 -8.29 1.70 -3.37
CA SER A 67 -6.92 2.13 -3.04
C SER A 67 -6.52 1.70 -1.62
N ALA A 68 -7.41 1.86 -0.64
CA ALA A 68 -7.17 1.43 0.74
C ALA A 68 -6.94 -0.08 0.85
N VAL A 69 -7.72 -0.89 0.15
CA VAL A 69 -7.52 -2.36 0.08
C VAL A 69 -6.15 -2.69 -0.50
N VAL A 70 -5.76 -2.05 -1.61
CA VAL A 70 -4.45 -2.27 -2.25
C VAL A 70 -3.30 -1.88 -1.31
N MET A 71 -3.43 -0.76 -0.59
CA MET A 71 -2.45 -0.32 0.41
C MET A 71 -2.31 -1.32 1.56
N ILE A 72 -3.43 -1.78 2.14
CA ILE A 72 -3.42 -2.78 3.23
C ILE A 72 -2.77 -4.07 2.77
N ARG A 73 -3.14 -4.58 1.57
CA ARG A 73 -2.53 -5.78 0.99
C ARG A 73 -1.03 -5.63 0.79
N SER A 74 -0.59 -4.46 0.32
CA SER A 74 0.83 -4.12 0.13
C SER A 74 1.60 -4.09 1.45
N ILE A 75 1.02 -3.48 2.49
CA ILE A 75 1.59 -3.46 3.85
C ILE A 75 1.71 -4.89 4.37
N VAL A 76 0.65 -5.70 4.28
CA VAL A 76 0.65 -7.09 4.76
C VAL A 76 1.66 -7.94 3.99
N ALA A 77 1.82 -7.73 2.69
CA ALA A 77 2.82 -8.42 1.88
C ALA A 77 4.26 -8.06 2.30
N GLY A 78 4.52 -6.79 2.62
CA GLY A 78 5.81 -6.35 3.18
C GLY A 78 6.04 -6.88 4.60
N ALA A 79 5.04 -6.78 5.47
CA ALA A 79 5.08 -7.19 6.87
C ALA A 79 5.39 -8.69 7.03
N ASN A 80 4.92 -9.50 6.10
CA ASN A 80 5.15 -10.94 6.09
C ASN A 80 6.54 -11.35 5.57
N ALA A 81 7.33 -10.45 4.98
CA ALA A 81 8.56 -10.81 4.28
C ALA A 81 9.71 -11.23 5.22
N ILE A 82 9.85 -10.54 6.35
CA ILE A 82 10.89 -10.82 7.36
C ILE A 82 10.31 -11.65 8.52
N SER A 83 9.06 -11.39 8.91
CA SER A 83 8.45 -12.09 10.05
C SER A 83 8.41 -13.61 9.87
N ARG A 84 8.24 -14.10 8.63
CA ARG A 84 8.25 -15.55 8.32
C ARG A 84 9.61 -16.19 8.62
N GLU A 85 10.70 -15.47 8.37
CA GLU A 85 12.06 -15.95 8.67
C GLU A 85 12.33 -15.99 10.17
N HIS A 86 11.77 -15.05 10.92
CA HIS A 86 11.85 -15.06 12.38
C HIS A 86 11.06 -16.22 12.99
N VAL A 87 9.88 -16.55 12.45
CA VAL A 87 9.10 -17.70 12.91
C VAL A 87 9.74 -19.03 12.51
N GLY A 88 10.30 -19.11 11.29
CA GLY A 88 10.98 -20.30 10.79
C GLY A 88 12.40 -20.50 11.30
N GLN A 89 12.95 -19.57 12.09
CA GLN A 89 14.35 -19.56 12.55
C GLN A 89 15.39 -19.62 11.42
N THR A 90 15.00 -19.30 10.19
CA THR A 90 15.84 -19.31 8.99
C THR A 90 16.62 -18.01 8.81
N TRP A 91 16.32 -16.99 9.61
CA TRP A 91 16.99 -15.69 9.56
C TRP A 91 18.50 -15.81 9.80
N ASP A 92 18.93 -16.57 10.81
CA ASP A 92 20.34 -16.68 11.17
C ASP A 92 21.13 -17.44 10.10
N ALA A 93 20.54 -18.50 9.54
CA ALA A 93 21.09 -19.22 8.40
C ALA A 93 21.27 -18.30 7.18
N LEU A 94 20.29 -17.43 6.89
CA LEU A 94 20.37 -16.48 5.79
C LEU A 94 21.50 -15.46 6.00
N VAL A 95 21.70 -14.98 7.23
CA VAL A 95 22.80 -14.07 7.58
C VAL A 95 24.17 -14.74 7.42
N LEU A 96 24.29 -16.02 7.75
CA LEU A 96 25.54 -16.79 7.65
C LEU A 96 25.98 -17.07 6.20
N THR A 97 25.11 -16.91 5.21
CA THR A 97 25.46 -17.10 3.78
C THR A 97 26.50 -16.12 3.23
N GLY A 98 26.87 -15.08 3.99
CA GLY A 98 27.78 -14.03 3.53
C GLY A 98 27.16 -13.06 2.52
N ILE A 99 25.86 -13.18 2.22
CA ILE A 99 25.16 -12.26 1.34
C ILE A 99 25.01 -10.90 2.04
N SER A 100 25.32 -9.82 1.33
CA SER A 100 25.19 -8.47 1.89
C SER A 100 23.76 -8.15 2.33
N ALA A 101 23.62 -7.54 3.51
CA ALA A 101 22.34 -7.11 4.09
C ALA A 101 21.47 -6.30 3.11
N ARG A 102 22.09 -5.44 2.31
CA ARG A 102 21.39 -4.65 1.26
C ARG A 102 20.73 -5.56 0.22
N ARG A 103 21.42 -6.62 -0.23
CA ARG A 103 20.91 -7.55 -1.24
C ARG A 103 19.78 -8.42 -0.69
N ILE A 104 19.89 -8.85 0.57
CA ILE A 104 18.81 -9.57 1.28
C ILE A 104 17.57 -8.68 1.37
N MET A 105 17.72 -7.46 1.90
CA MET A 105 16.63 -6.51 2.07
C MET A 105 15.93 -6.18 0.75
N LEU A 106 16.68 -5.79 -0.28
CA LEU A 106 16.11 -5.46 -1.59
C LEU A 106 15.46 -6.68 -2.25
N GLY A 107 16.03 -7.88 -2.06
CA GLY A 107 15.44 -9.12 -2.56
C GLY A 107 14.06 -9.37 -1.97
N LYS A 108 13.94 -9.27 -0.64
CA LYS A 108 12.67 -9.46 0.08
C LYS A 108 11.65 -8.37 -0.26
N TRP A 109 12.07 -7.11 -0.29
CA TRP A 109 11.17 -6.00 -0.65
C TRP A 109 10.64 -6.13 -2.09
N LEU A 110 11.51 -6.40 -3.08
CA LEU A 110 11.09 -6.60 -4.46
C LEU A 110 10.19 -7.82 -4.64
N ALA A 111 10.44 -8.91 -3.90
CA ALA A 111 9.58 -10.09 -3.92
C ALA A 111 8.18 -9.77 -3.35
N SER A 112 8.10 -9.00 -2.26
CA SER A 112 6.83 -8.53 -1.71
C SER A 112 6.09 -7.60 -2.68
N MET A 113 6.80 -6.69 -3.32
CA MET A 113 6.24 -5.80 -4.34
C MET A 113 5.64 -6.59 -5.51
N ARG A 114 6.40 -7.54 -6.05
CA ARG A 114 5.97 -8.37 -7.19
C ARG A 114 4.73 -9.20 -6.87
N ARG A 115 4.60 -9.67 -5.63
CA ARG A 115 3.42 -10.39 -5.15
C ARG A 115 2.13 -9.56 -5.24
N VAL A 116 2.21 -8.25 -5.05
CA VAL A 116 1.04 -7.35 -5.08
C VAL A 116 0.92 -6.54 -6.38
N MET A 117 1.82 -6.74 -7.36
CA MET A 117 1.78 -5.99 -8.62
C MET A 117 0.46 -6.14 -9.38
N GLY A 118 -0.19 -7.31 -9.34
CA GLY A 118 -1.49 -7.50 -9.99
C GLY A 118 -2.57 -6.56 -9.45
N TRP A 119 -2.56 -6.29 -8.14
CA TRP A 119 -3.43 -5.30 -7.50
C TRP A 119 -3.11 -3.87 -7.95
N GLY A 120 -1.83 -3.56 -8.19
CA GLY A 120 -1.40 -2.28 -8.74
C GLY A 120 -1.88 -2.05 -10.16
N VAL A 121 -1.78 -3.06 -11.01
CA VAL A 121 -2.30 -3.02 -12.38
C VAL A 121 -3.82 -2.85 -12.36
N ALA A 122 -4.53 -3.57 -11.50
CA ALA A 122 -5.96 -3.40 -11.32
C ALA A 122 -6.32 -1.97 -10.87
N LEU A 123 -5.60 -1.40 -9.90
CA LEU A 123 -5.82 -0.03 -9.44
C LEU A 123 -5.54 1.00 -10.53
N ALA A 124 -4.45 0.84 -11.29
CA ALA A 124 -4.16 1.69 -12.43
C ALA A 124 -5.26 1.62 -13.50
N ALA A 125 -5.76 0.42 -13.80
CA ALA A 125 -6.86 0.22 -14.74
C ALA A 125 -8.15 0.90 -14.23
N VAL A 126 -8.53 0.70 -12.97
CA VAL A 126 -9.71 1.37 -12.37
C VAL A 126 -9.55 2.88 -12.44
N ARG A 127 -8.38 3.42 -12.09
CA ARG A 127 -8.12 4.86 -12.21
C ARG A 127 -8.32 5.33 -13.65
N LEU A 128 -7.73 4.65 -14.64
CA LEU A 128 -7.88 5.00 -16.06
C LEU A 128 -9.33 4.98 -16.54
N PHE A 129 -10.10 3.96 -16.19
CA PHE A 129 -11.52 3.88 -16.60
C PHE A 129 -12.40 4.89 -15.87
N THR A 130 -12.07 5.25 -14.63
CA THR A 130 -12.84 6.24 -13.87
C THR A 130 -12.59 7.67 -14.33
N LEU A 131 -11.45 7.99 -14.97
CA LEU A 131 -11.19 9.34 -15.51
C LEU A 131 -12.27 9.83 -16.49
N PRO A 132 -12.56 9.15 -17.62
CA PRO A 132 -13.56 9.62 -18.58
C PRO A 132 -14.97 9.62 -17.98
N LEU A 133 -15.30 8.64 -17.13
CA LEU A 133 -16.59 8.60 -16.43
C LEU A 133 -16.74 9.80 -15.49
N PHE A 134 -15.68 10.15 -14.76
CA PHE A 134 -15.65 11.30 -13.88
C PHE A 134 -15.77 12.62 -14.65
N MET A 135 -15.07 12.76 -15.77
CA MET A 135 -15.23 13.91 -16.68
C MET A 135 -16.69 14.07 -17.12
N TYR A 136 -17.29 12.98 -17.61
CA TYR A 136 -18.68 12.98 -18.06
C TYR A 136 -19.66 13.32 -16.93
N ALA A 137 -19.48 12.72 -15.75
CA ALA A 137 -20.28 12.99 -14.56
C ALA A 137 -20.24 14.47 -14.14
N MET A 138 -19.05 15.07 -14.18
CA MET A 138 -18.86 16.49 -13.88
C MET A 138 -19.53 17.37 -14.92
N THR A 139 -19.38 17.08 -16.21
CA THR A 139 -20.05 17.81 -17.29
C THR A 139 -21.58 17.76 -17.14
N GLN A 140 -22.16 16.59 -16.90
CA GLN A 140 -23.60 16.47 -16.66
C GLN A 140 -24.06 17.31 -15.47
N THR A 141 -23.29 17.26 -14.38
CA THR A 141 -23.59 18.03 -13.17
C THR A 141 -23.54 19.54 -13.45
N TYR A 142 -22.55 19.99 -14.23
CA TYR A 142 -22.46 21.39 -14.65
C TYR A 142 -23.69 21.82 -15.44
N VAL A 143 -24.01 21.08 -16.50
CA VAL A 143 -25.12 21.38 -17.40
C VAL A 143 -26.43 21.45 -16.62
N TRP A 144 -26.65 20.53 -15.67
CA TRP A 144 -27.84 20.57 -14.82
C TRP A 144 -27.90 21.81 -13.93
N PHE A 145 -26.79 22.18 -13.27
CA PHE A 145 -26.74 23.38 -12.43
C PHE A 145 -26.94 24.65 -13.25
N SER A 146 -26.31 24.76 -14.42
CA SER A 146 -26.46 25.90 -15.32
C SER A 146 -27.90 26.01 -15.83
N PHE A 147 -28.52 24.89 -16.23
CA PHE A 147 -29.93 24.83 -16.62
C PHE A 147 -30.86 25.32 -15.51
N ARG A 148 -30.64 24.82 -14.29
CA ARG A 148 -31.47 25.18 -13.13
C ARG A 148 -31.30 26.63 -12.71
N ARG A 149 -30.09 27.19 -12.85
CA ARG A 149 -29.76 28.55 -12.39
C ARG A 149 -30.22 29.64 -13.37
N ASN A 150 -30.10 29.42 -14.67
CA ASN A 150 -30.19 30.51 -15.66
C ASN A 150 -31.57 30.71 -16.30
N ASN A 151 -32.61 30.00 -15.84
CA ASN A 151 -33.94 29.92 -16.48
C ASN A 151 -33.86 29.39 -17.95
N PRO A 152 -34.80 28.56 -18.39
CA PRO A 152 -34.77 27.95 -19.72
C PRO A 152 -34.93 28.94 -20.90
N ILE A 153 -35.16 30.23 -20.63
CA ILE A 153 -35.46 31.24 -21.65
C ILE A 153 -34.19 32.00 -22.09
N SER A 154 -33.13 32.05 -21.27
CA SER A 154 -31.90 32.81 -21.54
C SER A 154 -30.82 31.97 -22.25
N TYR A 155 -31.23 31.05 -23.11
CA TYR A 155 -30.37 29.99 -23.65
C TYR A 155 -29.38 30.44 -24.74
N GLU A 156 -29.58 31.60 -25.35
CA GLU A 156 -28.88 31.92 -26.61
C GLU A 156 -27.49 32.59 -26.45
N GLU A 157 -27.13 33.17 -25.30
CA GLU A 157 -25.91 34.02 -25.24
C GLU A 157 -24.87 33.66 -24.17
N ASN A 158 -25.20 32.84 -23.15
CA ASN A 158 -24.29 32.55 -22.04
C ASN A 158 -23.86 31.07 -21.94
N PHE A 159 -23.69 30.38 -23.07
CA PHE A 159 -22.97 29.11 -23.04
C PHE A 159 -21.51 29.37 -22.72
N THR A 160 -21.21 29.26 -21.43
CA THR A 160 -19.87 29.11 -20.91
C THR A 160 -19.19 27.96 -21.64
N THR A 161 -18.16 28.31 -22.40
CA THR A 161 -17.39 27.35 -23.20
C THR A 161 -16.88 26.24 -22.29
N ILE A 162 -17.36 25.01 -22.48
CA ILE A 162 -16.78 23.83 -21.86
C ILE A 162 -15.46 23.57 -22.61
N GLY A 163 -14.36 24.00 -22.01
CA GLY A 163 -13.02 23.81 -22.54
C GLY A 163 -12.44 22.46 -22.14
N TRP A 164 -11.46 22.01 -22.90
CA TRP A 164 -10.63 20.87 -22.55
C TRP A 164 -9.17 21.32 -22.47
N VAL A 165 -8.44 20.82 -21.47
CA VAL A 165 -7.03 21.17 -21.22
C VAL A 165 -6.18 19.92 -21.48
N PRO A 166 -5.62 19.76 -22.70
CA PRO A 166 -4.97 18.51 -23.11
C PRO A 166 -3.78 18.14 -22.24
N TRP A 167 -2.93 19.12 -21.91
CA TRP A 167 -1.72 18.88 -21.11
C TRP A 167 -2.07 18.36 -19.71
N SER A 168 -3.13 18.89 -19.09
CA SER A 168 -3.52 18.47 -17.75
C SER A 168 -4.15 17.10 -17.76
N THR A 169 -4.95 16.79 -18.78
CA THR A 169 -5.52 15.45 -18.97
C THR A 169 -4.42 14.41 -19.17
N GLY A 170 -3.41 14.71 -20.01
CA GLY A 170 -2.26 13.84 -20.20
C GLY A 170 -1.49 13.57 -18.91
N LEU A 171 -1.28 14.61 -18.09
CA LEU A 171 -0.66 14.46 -16.78
C LEU A 171 -1.53 13.63 -15.81
N GLY A 172 -2.85 13.84 -15.81
CA GLY A 172 -3.80 13.05 -15.02
C GLY A 172 -3.74 11.56 -15.37
N VAL A 173 -3.66 11.22 -16.66
CA VAL A 173 -3.47 9.84 -17.14
C VAL A 173 -2.13 9.27 -16.66
N LEU A 174 -1.05 10.05 -16.74
CA LEU A 174 0.27 9.62 -16.27
C LEU A 174 0.27 9.35 -14.76
N VAL A 175 -0.35 10.22 -13.96
CA VAL A 175 -0.52 10.03 -12.51
C VAL A 175 -1.37 8.79 -12.22
N ALA A 176 -2.44 8.56 -12.98
CA ALA A 176 -3.30 7.38 -12.85
C ALA A 176 -2.53 6.07 -13.01
N ILE A 177 -1.55 6.05 -13.92
CA ILE A 177 -0.74 4.87 -14.24
C ILE A 177 0.40 4.69 -13.24
N ILE A 178 1.19 5.74 -12.97
CA ILE A 178 2.45 5.62 -12.23
C ILE A 178 2.21 5.54 -10.72
N MET A 179 1.30 6.36 -10.21
CA MET A 179 1.13 6.55 -8.76
C MET A 179 0.74 5.26 -8.01
N PRO A 180 -0.13 4.37 -8.52
CA PRO A 180 -0.41 3.07 -7.90
C PRO A 180 0.85 2.24 -7.60
N PHE A 181 1.85 2.26 -8.49
CA PHE A 181 3.08 1.50 -8.30
C PHE A 181 3.99 2.15 -7.25
N VAL A 182 4.05 3.48 -7.21
CA VAL A 182 4.78 4.23 -6.17
C VAL A 182 4.16 3.97 -4.80
N GLU A 183 2.83 3.92 -4.71
CA GLU A 183 2.10 3.59 -3.49
C GLU A 183 2.42 2.17 -2.99
N ILE A 184 2.38 1.20 -3.90
CA ILE A 184 2.70 -0.19 -3.58
C ILE A 184 4.16 -0.31 -3.12
N ALA A 185 5.09 0.35 -3.82
CA ALA A 185 6.50 0.37 -3.46
C ALA A 185 6.71 0.93 -2.05
N ALA A 186 6.10 2.08 -1.74
CA ALA A 186 6.18 2.70 -0.42
C ALA A 186 5.52 1.85 0.67
N CYS A 187 4.30 1.35 0.45
CA CYS A 187 3.54 0.55 1.42
C CYS A 187 4.22 -0.80 1.73
N THR A 188 4.76 -1.47 0.70
CA THR A 188 5.54 -2.70 0.90
C THR A 188 6.83 -2.43 1.66
N ALA A 189 7.57 -1.36 1.34
CA ALA A 189 8.79 -0.98 2.06
C ALA A 189 8.50 -0.70 3.55
N LEU A 190 7.40 0.00 3.82
CA LEU A 190 6.94 0.33 5.17
C LEU A 190 6.56 -0.95 5.96
N GLY A 191 5.85 -1.87 5.32
CA GLY A 191 5.58 -3.20 5.89
C GLY A 191 6.85 -3.98 6.21
N VAL A 192 7.84 -3.98 5.29
CA VAL A 192 9.14 -4.62 5.52
C VAL A 192 9.86 -3.98 6.72
N ALA A 193 9.91 -2.65 6.81
CA ALA A 193 10.52 -1.95 7.94
C ALA A 193 9.86 -2.30 9.28
N ALA A 194 8.53 -2.31 9.33
CA ALA A 194 7.78 -2.68 10.53
C ALA A 194 8.01 -4.16 10.92
N SER A 195 8.22 -5.05 9.95
CA SER A 195 8.57 -6.45 10.21
C SER A 195 10.01 -6.67 10.65
N ALA A 196 10.92 -5.76 10.30
CA ALA A 196 12.27 -5.77 10.87
C ALA A 196 12.23 -5.34 12.36
N LEU A 197 11.35 -4.40 12.71
CA LEU A 197 11.17 -3.94 14.10
C LEU A 197 10.49 -4.99 14.97
N THR A 198 9.38 -5.57 14.50
CA THR A 198 8.52 -6.45 15.29
C THR A 198 8.69 -7.92 14.89
N LYS A 199 8.67 -8.85 15.87
CA LYS A 199 8.84 -10.28 15.59
C LYS A 199 7.60 -10.95 14.97
N ARG A 200 6.41 -10.34 15.10
CA ARG A 200 5.13 -10.93 14.68
C ARG A 200 4.55 -10.15 13.49
N ALA A 201 4.06 -10.87 12.48
CA ALA A 201 3.49 -10.27 11.27
C ALA A 201 2.27 -9.36 11.53
N PRO A 202 1.31 -9.72 12.42
CA PRO A 202 0.15 -8.88 12.68
C PRO A 202 0.54 -7.53 13.31
N SER A 203 1.47 -7.53 14.28
CA SER A 203 1.96 -6.28 14.88
C SER A 203 2.70 -5.41 13.88
N ALA A 204 3.49 -6.00 12.97
CA ALA A 204 4.15 -5.29 11.89
C ALA A 204 3.13 -4.60 10.97
N ALA A 205 2.09 -5.32 10.56
CA ALA A 205 1.05 -4.79 9.69
C ALA A 205 0.25 -3.65 10.35
N VAL A 206 -0.09 -3.80 11.64
CA VAL A 206 -0.78 -2.74 12.41
C VAL A 206 0.10 -1.50 12.55
N LEU A 207 1.35 -1.66 12.97
CA LEU A 207 2.30 -0.55 13.09
C LEU A 207 2.48 0.18 11.76
N ALA A 208 2.66 -0.58 10.68
CA ALA A 208 2.80 -0.03 9.34
C ALA A 208 1.52 0.71 8.87
N GLY A 209 0.36 0.13 9.16
CA GLY A 209 -0.94 0.76 8.91
C GLY A 209 -1.08 2.07 9.67
N LEU A 210 -0.74 2.11 10.95
CA LEU A 210 -0.79 3.34 11.75
C LEU A 210 0.12 4.42 11.17
N VAL A 211 1.37 4.11 10.83
CA VAL A 211 2.29 5.09 10.23
C VAL A 211 1.76 5.60 8.88
N ARG A 212 1.11 4.75 8.08
CA ARG A 212 0.55 5.14 6.78
C ARG A 212 -0.73 5.96 6.88
N PHE A 213 -1.65 5.59 7.78
CA PHE A 213 -3.01 6.12 7.87
C PHE A 213 -3.20 7.18 8.96
N ILE A 214 -2.30 7.33 9.94
CA ILE A 214 -2.40 8.44 10.92
C ILE A 214 -2.27 9.81 10.24
N PRO A 215 -1.28 10.07 9.36
CA PRO A 215 -1.20 11.34 8.64
C PRO A 215 -2.47 11.63 7.84
N ILE A 216 -3.12 10.58 7.32
CA ILE A 216 -4.41 10.64 6.63
C ILE A 216 -5.51 11.10 7.57
N ALA A 217 -5.68 10.43 8.71
CA ALA A 217 -6.72 10.76 9.67
C ALA A 217 -6.54 12.20 10.21
N LEU A 218 -5.31 12.62 10.48
CA LEU A 218 -5.00 13.97 10.95
C LEU A 218 -5.28 15.04 9.90
N THR A 219 -4.87 14.82 8.65
CA THR A 219 -5.15 15.76 7.55
C THR A 219 -6.62 15.83 7.21
N LEU A 220 -7.31 14.69 7.25
CA LEU A 220 -8.76 14.61 7.07
C LEU A 220 -9.49 15.38 8.17
N HIS A 221 -9.12 15.15 9.43
CA HIS A 221 -9.70 15.82 10.59
C HIS A 221 -9.47 17.34 10.51
N ALA A 222 -8.24 17.78 10.23
CA ALA A 222 -7.93 19.21 10.08
C ALA A 222 -8.73 19.87 8.93
N GLY A 223 -8.94 19.13 7.84
CA GLY A 223 -9.80 19.56 6.73
C GLY A 223 -11.26 19.69 7.14
N PHE A 224 -11.82 18.71 7.85
CA PHE A 224 -13.20 18.76 8.34
C PHE A 224 -13.42 19.91 9.33
N VAL A 225 -12.54 20.06 10.32
CA VAL A 225 -12.65 21.09 11.37
C VAL A 225 -12.61 22.49 10.76
N ARG A 226 -11.75 22.76 9.77
CA ARG A 226 -11.66 24.08 9.15
C ARG A 226 -12.88 24.49 8.32
N TYR A 227 -13.66 23.52 7.80
CA TYR A 227 -14.66 23.80 6.76
C TYR A 227 -16.12 23.46 7.12
N ASN A 228 -16.39 23.18 8.41
CA ASN A 228 -17.68 23.38 9.10
C ASN A 228 -18.82 22.37 8.82
N ASN A 229 -19.66 22.15 9.85
CA ASN A 229 -20.73 21.15 10.03
C ASN A 229 -21.92 21.19 9.04
N ARG A 230 -21.88 22.02 7.99
CA ARG A 230 -22.98 22.18 7.03
C ARG A 230 -22.58 21.98 5.57
N ALA A 231 -21.29 21.79 5.30
CA ALA A 231 -20.82 21.49 3.96
C ALA A 231 -21.18 20.04 3.59
N PRO A 232 -21.85 19.80 2.45
CA PRO A 232 -22.19 18.44 2.03
C PRO A 232 -20.92 17.62 1.84
N MET A 233 -21.00 16.33 2.20
CA MET A 233 -19.88 15.38 2.29
C MET A 233 -18.96 15.42 1.06
N TYR A 234 -19.52 15.69 -0.13
CA TYR A 234 -18.76 15.81 -1.37
C TYR A 234 -17.77 16.97 -1.43
N ARG A 235 -17.65 17.89 -0.47
CA ARG A 235 -16.61 18.93 -0.54
C ARG A 235 -15.21 18.47 -0.12
N TRP A 236 -15.08 17.30 0.51
CA TRP A 236 -13.81 16.73 0.94
C TRP A 236 -12.74 16.58 -0.17
N TRP A 237 -13.13 16.25 -1.41
CA TRP A 237 -12.19 16.19 -2.54
C TRP A 237 -11.66 17.56 -2.95
N ARG A 238 -12.16 18.67 -2.39
CA ARG A 238 -11.62 20.02 -2.58
C ARG A 238 -10.34 20.26 -1.76
N PHE A 239 -9.95 19.35 -0.88
CA PHE A 239 -8.79 19.55 -0.02
C PHE A 239 -7.55 18.86 -0.58
N PRO A 240 -6.44 19.60 -0.81
CA PRO A 240 -5.21 18.99 -1.31
C PRO A 240 -4.57 18.12 -0.24
N SER A 241 -4.79 18.39 1.04
CA SER A 241 -4.35 17.52 2.13
C SER A 241 -4.95 16.12 2.02
N PHE A 242 -6.16 15.99 1.44
CA PHE A 242 -6.75 14.68 1.18
C PHE A 242 -6.03 13.92 0.06
N SER A 243 -5.40 14.63 -0.87
CA SER A 243 -4.59 13.98 -1.90
C SER A 243 -3.39 13.22 -1.34
N VAL A 244 -2.89 13.67 -0.18
CA VAL A 244 -1.82 12.97 0.53
C VAL A 244 -2.33 11.63 1.08
N ALA A 245 -3.63 11.56 1.36
CA ALA A 245 -4.29 10.38 1.89
C ALA A 245 -4.69 9.35 0.84
N ASP A 246 -5.29 9.81 -0.25
CA ASP A 246 -5.72 8.95 -1.35
C ASP A 246 -4.64 8.73 -2.42
N SER A 247 -3.41 9.13 -2.07
CA SER A 247 -2.23 9.02 -2.90
C SER A 247 -2.34 9.72 -4.26
N GLY A 248 -2.96 10.90 -4.28
CA GLY A 248 -3.06 11.73 -5.48
C GLY A 248 -4.29 11.43 -6.35
N THR A 249 -5.19 10.56 -5.91
CA THR A 249 -6.43 10.24 -6.63
C THR A 249 -7.27 11.50 -6.86
N VAL A 250 -7.46 12.33 -5.84
CA VAL A 250 -8.19 13.59 -5.96
C VAL A 250 -7.51 14.57 -6.91
N LEU A 251 -6.17 14.66 -6.89
CA LEU A 251 -5.45 15.56 -7.79
C LEU A 251 -5.54 15.09 -9.22
N MET A 252 -5.40 13.78 -9.44
CA MET A 252 -5.60 13.12 -10.72
C MET A 252 -7.01 13.43 -11.27
N MET A 253 -8.04 13.29 -10.45
CA MET A 253 -9.42 13.62 -10.84
C MET A 253 -9.59 15.10 -11.18
N ARG A 254 -8.88 16.02 -10.52
CA ARG A 254 -8.91 17.46 -10.85
C ARG A 254 -8.13 17.83 -12.10
N MET A 255 -7.05 17.13 -12.39
CA MET A 255 -6.28 17.34 -13.61
C MET A 255 -7.09 17.01 -14.87
N VAL A 256 -7.97 16.02 -14.79
CA VAL A 256 -8.84 15.66 -15.90
C VAL A 256 -10.14 16.49 -15.97
N GLN A 257 -10.41 17.38 -15.02
CA GLN A 257 -11.67 18.13 -15.03
C GLN A 257 -11.80 18.97 -16.30
N PRO A 258 -12.99 18.99 -16.94
CA PRO A 258 -13.23 19.92 -18.03
C PRO A 258 -13.14 21.36 -17.52
N GLU A 259 -12.67 22.26 -18.36
CA GLU A 259 -12.58 23.68 -18.01
C GLU A 259 -13.95 24.32 -18.16
N MET A 260 -14.51 24.73 -17.03
CA MET A 260 -15.82 25.33 -16.88
C MET A 260 -15.70 26.40 -15.79
N GLU A 261 -16.67 27.30 -15.65
CA GLU A 261 -16.58 28.41 -14.68
C GLU A 261 -16.24 27.97 -13.24
N TRP A 262 -16.83 26.87 -12.78
CA TRP A 262 -16.60 26.27 -11.46
C TRP A 262 -15.27 25.49 -11.29
N THR A 263 -14.60 25.13 -12.38
CA THR A 263 -13.37 24.31 -12.41
C THR A 263 -12.19 25.05 -13.03
N ARG A 264 -12.38 26.30 -13.47
CA ARG A 264 -11.31 27.15 -14.01
C ARG A 264 -10.15 27.24 -13.02
N GLY A 265 -8.94 26.99 -13.52
CA GLY A 265 -7.71 26.99 -12.71
C GLY A 265 -7.51 25.77 -11.78
N GLN A 266 -8.47 24.83 -11.68
CA GLN A 266 -8.32 23.65 -10.82
C GLN A 266 -7.16 22.74 -11.26
N HIS A 267 -6.87 22.68 -12.56
CA HIS A 267 -5.75 21.90 -13.10
C HIS A 267 -4.37 22.47 -12.68
N VAL A 268 -4.20 23.79 -12.69
CA VAL A 268 -2.96 24.45 -12.23
C VAL A 268 -2.79 24.24 -10.73
N TRP A 269 -3.87 24.39 -9.98
CA TRP A 269 -3.88 24.14 -8.56
C TRP A 269 -3.59 22.66 -8.23
N ALA A 270 -4.11 21.72 -9.03
CA ALA A 270 -3.83 20.30 -8.84
C ALA A 270 -2.35 19.97 -9.08
N LEU A 271 -1.74 20.61 -10.08
CA LEU A 271 -0.32 20.45 -10.38
C LEU A 271 0.58 20.89 -9.22
N THR A 272 0.34 22.08 -8.65
CA THR A 272 1.16 22.60 -7.54
C THR A 272 1.06 21.71 -6.30
N ASN A 273 -0.13 21.13 -6.06
CA ASN A 273 -0.38 20.26 -4.91
C ASN A 273 0.04 18.80 -5.12
N LEU A 274 0.41 18.38 -6.34
CA LEU A 274 0.88 17.01 -6.62
C LEU A 274 2.23 16.68 -5.97
N THR A 275 3.04 17.72 -5.74
CA THR A 275 4.34 17.61 -5.09
C THR A 275 4.26 17.00 -3.69
N GLY A 276 3.21 17.33 -2.91
CA GLY A 276 3.02 16.87 -1.54
C GLY A 276 2.86 15.34 -1.42
N PRO A 277 1.84 14.73 -2.06
CA PRO A 277 1.65 13.28 -2.03
C PRO A 277 2.86 12.50 -2.56
N ILE A 278 3.49 12.99 -3.65
CA ILE A 278 4.70 12.38 -4.21
C ILE A 278 5.82 12.41 -3.18
N ALA A 279 6.14 13.58 -2.63
CA ALA A 279 7.19 13.74 -1.63
C ALA A 279 6.94 12.86 -0.40
N LEU A 280 5.70 12.74 0.07
CA LEU A 280 5.37 11.86 1.19
C LEU A 280 5.63 10.39 0.86
N LEU A 281 5.16 9.89 -0.28
CA LEU A 281 5.36 8.48 -0.66
C LEU A 281 6.84 8.14 -0.86
N PHE A 282 7.59 9.03 -1.51
CA PHE A 282 9.03 8.87 -1.65
C PHE A 282 9.75 8.92 -0.29
N SER A 283 9.31 9.79 0.63
CA SER A 283 9.84 9.84 1.99
C SER A 283 9.57 8.54 2.74
N PHE A 284 8.34 8.01 2.68
CA PHE A 284 8.01 6.71 3.26
C PHE A 284 8.86 5.58 2.67
N LEU A 285 9.03 5.56 1.35
CA LEU A 285 9.87 4.58 0.68
C LEU A 285 11.33 4.65 1.16
N LEU A 286 11.95 5.84 1.07
CA LEU A 286 13.36 6.02 1.42
C LEU A 286 13.62 5.75 2.90
N VAL A 287 12.84 6.37 3.80
CA VAL A 287 13.01 6.21 5.25
C VAL A 287 12.80 4.76 5.66
N SER A 288 11.78 4.08 5.11
CA SER A 288 11.53 2.66 5.43
C SER A 288 12.68 1.76 4.99
N LEU A 289 13.23 1.98 3.79
CA LEU A 289 14.39 1.23 3.31
C LEU A 289 15.65 1.49 4.14
N ILE A 290 15.89 2.74 4.55
CA ILE A 290 17.01 3.10 5.43
C ILE A 290 16.88 2.43 6.80
N ILE A 291 15.71 2.54 7.44
CA ILE A 291 15.44 1.92 8.74
C ILE A 291 15.64 0.41 8.66
N THR A 292 15.08 -0.23 7.64
CA THR A 292 15.25 -1.68 7.43
C THR A 292 16.74 -2.05 7.32
N LEU A 293 17.49 -1.30 6.51
CA LEU A 293 18.92 -1.55 6.31
C LEU A 293 19.71 -1.40 7.62
N ILE A 294 19.41 -0.39 8.43
CA ILE A 294 20.04 -0.18 9.75
C ILE A 294 19.73 -1.35 10.68
N ILE A 295 18.47 -1.79 10.76
CA ILE A 295 18.07 -2.89 11.65
C ILE A 295 18.72 -4.21 11.21
N VAL A 296 18.69 -4.53 9.91
CA VAL A 296 19.30 -5.75 9.38
C VAL A 296 20.81 -5.76 9.63
N LYS A 297 21.50 -4.63 9.46
CA LYS A 297 22.93 -4.51 9.80
C LYS A 297 23.17 -4.73 11.29
N ARG A 298 22.39 -4.12 12.17
CA ARG A 298 22.56 -4.25 13.63
C ARG A 298 22.28 -5.67 14.14
N ARG A 299 21.33 -6.38 13.53
CA ARG A 299 20.98 -7.75 13.93
C ARG A 299 21.85 -8.83 13.28
N GLY A 300 22.35 -8.59 12.07
CA GLY A 300 23.17 -9.57 11.33
C GLY A 300 24.68 -9.46 11.59
N ALA A 301 25.16 -8.39 12.24
CA ALA A 301 26.58 -8.14 12.45
C ALA A 301 27.07 -8.45 13.87
N LEU A 302 26.41 -9.35 14.61
CA LEU A 302 27.06 -9.94 15.77
C LEU A 302 27.82 -11.19 15.31
N PRO A 303 29.15 -11.11 15.12
CA PRO A 303 29.93 -12.32 14.97
C PRO A 303 29.65 -13.18 16.21
N HIS A 304 29.12 -14.39 16.00
CA HIS A 304 29.07 -15.45 17.03
C HIS A 304 30.47 -15.89 17.50
N GLN A 305 31.52 -15.12 17.18
CA GLN A 305 32.92 -15.47 17.28
C GLN A 305 33.56 -15.13 18.64
N GLN A 306 32.83 -14.63 19.63
CA GLN A 306 33.43 -14.30 20.95
C GLN A 306 32.90 -15.09 22.16
N ARG A 307 31.92 -15.98 22.00
CA ARG A 307 31.50 -16.88 23.10
C ARG A 307 32.09 -18.29 23.02
N SER A 308 32.60 -18.71 21.86
CA SER A 308 33.18 -20.05 21.70
C SER A 308 34.62 -20.15 22.22
N GLU A 309 35.35 -19.05 22.38
CA GLU A 309 36.73 -19.07 22.88
C GLU A 309 36.84 -18.86 24.40
N ALA A 310 35.80 -18.33 25.06
CA ALA A 310 35.82 -18.12 26.52
C ALA A 310 35.35 -19.35 27.32
N GLU A 311 34.66 -20.31 26.70
CA GLU A 311 34.11 -21.50 27.38
C GLU A 311 34.73 -22.84 26.93
N VAL A 312 35.75 -22.77 26.07
CA VAL A 312 36.74 -23.85 25.94
C VAL A 312 38.02 -23.44 26.69
N GLN A 313 37.86 -22.95 27.92
CA GLN A 313 38.82 -23.38 28.92
C GLN A 313 38.56 -24.87 29.10
N PRO A 314 39.49 -25.77 28.72
CA PRO A 314 39.35 -27.15 29.11
C PRO A 314 39.17 -27.12 30.62
N ARG A 315 38.02 -27.61 31.10
CA ARG A 315 37.98 -28.26 32.40
C ARG A 315 39.11 -29.27 32.35
N ARG A 316 40.29 -28.84 32.80
CA ARG A 316 41.36 -29.69 33.26
C ARG A 316 40.67 -30.62 34.23
N LEU A 317 40.29 -31.79 33.73
CA LEU A 317 40.62 -33.07 34.31
C LEU A 317 40.85 -32.96 35.82
N LYS A 318 39.77 -32.74 36.57
CA LYS A 318 39.62 -33.44 37.86
C LYS A 318 38.98 -34.79 37.55
N ARG A 319 39.72 -35.61 36.78
CA ARG A 319 39.77 -37.04 37.10
C ARG A 319 40.42 -37.08 38.48
N PHE A 320 39.70 -37.53 39.48
CA PHE A 320 40.04 -38.76 40.20
C PHE A 320 39.16 -38.89 41.45
N PHE A 321 38.67 -40.11 41.63
CA PHE A 321 38.04 -40.67 42.83
C PHE A 321 36.57 -40.33 43.13
N ILE A 322 35.68 -41.21 42.66
CA ILE A 322 34.60 -41.76 43.48
C ILE A 322 34.64 -43.29 43.35
N PRO A 323 34.77 -44.04 44.45
CA PRO A 323 34.94 -45.49 44.42
C PRO A 323 33.61 -46.21 44.19
N LEU A 324 33.69 -47.31 43.45
CA LEU A 324 32.69 -48.37 43.37
C LEU A 324 32.50 -49.02 44.75
N MET A 325 31.34 -48.87 45.37
CA MET A 325 30.76 -49.86 46.28
C MET A 325 29.27 -49.55 46.45
N GLY A 326 28.42 -50.55 46.20
CA GLY A 326 26.98 -50.45 46.39
C GLY A 326 26.22 -51.59 45.73
N ALA A 327 26.41 -52.79 46.26
CA ALA A 327 25.66 -53.98 45.92
C ALA A 327 24.25 -53.97 46.55
N GLY A 328 23.30 -54.67 45.90
CA GLY A 328 22.00 -55.07 46.46
C GLY A 328 20.90 -54.01 46.33
N THR A 329 19.61 -54.31 46.16
CA THR A 329 18.87 -55.58 46.26
C THR A 329 17.50 -55.37 45.58
N GLN A 330 16.80 -56.48 45.32
CA GLN A 330 15.50 -56.70 44.65
C GLN A 330 14.30 -55.85 45.14
N GLU A 331 13.25 -55.72 44.30
CA GLU A 331 11.82 -56.03 44.60
C GLU A 331 10.95 -55.82 43.33
N SER A 332 10.44 -56.91 42.72
CA SER A 332 9.03 -57.38 42.70
C SER A 332 8.02 -56.34 42.17
N VAL A 333 7.55 -56.44 40.91
CA VAL A 333 6.43 -57.26 40.42
C VAL A 333 5.20 -57.27 41.35
N SER A 334 4.17 -56.52 40.95
CA SER A 334 2.73 -56.83 41.07
C SER A 334 1.94 -55.53 41.31
N ASN A 335 1.14 -55.09 40.34
CA ASN A 335 -0.27 -54.85 40.65
C ASN A 335 -1.14 -54.72 39.40
N SER A 336 -2.07 -55.66 39.33
CA SER A 336 -3.34 -55.63 38.63
C SER A 336 -4.30 -54.63 39.26
N GLY A 337 -5.03 -53.91 38.40
CA GLY A 337 -6.25 -53.17 38.71
C GLY A 337 -7.01 -52.97 37.42
#